data_AF-A0A8T4ZCY6-F1
#
_entry.id   AF-A0A8T4ZCY6-F1
#
_cell.length_a   1.000
_cell.length_b   1.000
_cell.length_c   1.000
_cell.angle_alpha   90.00
_cell.angle_beta   90.00
_cell.angle_gamma   90.00
#
_symmetry.space_group_name_H-M   'P 1'
#
loop_
_entity.id
_entity.type
_entity.pdbx_description
1 polymer ?
#
loop_
_entity_poly.entity_id
_entity_poly.type
_entity_poly.pdbx_seq_one_letter_code
_entity_poly.pdbx_strand_id
1 'polypeptide(L)'
;MSMIHEPNEVYSLLPGFDCCLCDHPSCRAMARRIIMGLARPEDCLILSNNRERLQRLRSILKEDSMEASSRAGIIPKDSCLTFIRPCISEMGKVMAEMRLTRVTNPILGSYDSIMLCRALELFEPLEDFRCSPSLGVARLGIGEKTIMAFKNGKINVRGARDEEEVFETLALVSRILWGALICPRCGNAGFDCVSGACDECLKNGCPIAEEGPPDPRLGDHRSIGISSTRNPIFEVLEKLRIRPNFEGLKHLDKEVELLIELGNRFLEEKMVDGEYTALVDVKAEILKIEKLGMKIIVETLELEDALSGLITAGIALNVSRMAEGLSEVLRMEKL
;
A
#
# COMPACT_ATOMS: atom_id res chain seq x y z
N MET A 1 -3.68 -21.27 -22.92
CA MET A 1 -3.27 -19.98 -22.32
C MET A 1 -4.10 -19.84 -21.07
N SER A 2 -3.50 -19.96 -19.87
CA SER A 2 -4.24 -19.73 -18.63
C SER A 2 -4.68 -18.27 -18.58
N MET A 3 -5.96 -18.02 -18.35
CA MET A 3 -6.51 -16.68 -18.25
C MET A 3 -6.24 -16.16 -16.84
N ILE A 4 -5.03 -15.65 -16.63
CA ILE A 4 -4.65 -15.03 -15.35
C ILE A 4 -5.67 -13.93 -15.01
N HIS A 5 -6.49 -14.18 -14.00
CA HIS A 5 -7.52 -13.26 -13.55
C HIS A 5 -6.91 -12.00 -12.91
N GLU A 6 -7.40 -10.83 -13.28
CA GLU A 6 -6.99 -9.58 -12.63
C GLU A 6 -7.43 -9.58 -11.16
N PRO A 7 -6.63 -9.04 -10.22
CA PRO A 7 -7.01 -8.92 -8.81
C PRO A 7 -8.37 -8.29 -8.56
N ASN A 8 -8.80 -7.38 -9.44
CA ASN A 8 -10.11 -6.73 -9.35
C ASN A 8 -11.28 -7.70 -9.61
N GLU A 9 -11.10 -8.73 -10.44
CA GLU A 9 -12.13 -9.72 -10.73
C GLU A 9 -12.40 -10.60 -9.50
N VAL A 10 -11.34 -11.13 -8.89
CA VAL A 10 -11.43 -11.88 -7.61
C VAL A 10 -11.98 -10.98 -6.51
N TYR A 11 -11.48 -9.74 -6.39
CA TYR A 11 -11.96 -8.77 -5.40
C TYR A 11 -13.46 -8.50 -5.53
N SER A 12 -14.01 -8.40 -6.76
CA SER A 12 -15.42 -8.13 -6.98
C SER A 12 -16.37 -9.21 -6.43
N LEU A 13 -15.85 -10.40 -6.16
CA LEU A 13 -16.59 -11.51 -5.55
C LEU A 13 -16.45 -11.57 -4.03
N LEU A 14 -15.53 -10.80 -3.45
CA LEU A 14 -15.37 -10.68 -2.01
C LEU A 14 -16.38 -9.68 -1.42
N PRO A 15 -16.58 -9.68 -0.10
CA PRO A 15 -17.60 -8.85 0.54
C PRO A 15 -17.34 -7.34 0.43
N GLY A 16 -16.07 -6.90 0.36
CA GLY A 16 -15.68 -5.52 0.06
C GLY A 16 -15.73 -4.52 1.22
N PHE A 17 -16.00 -4.97 2.46
CA PHE A 17 -16.04 -4.10 3.65
C PHE A 17 -14.85 -4.30 4.61
N ASP A 18 -13.79 -4.98 4.16
CA ASP A 18 -12.47 -5.05 4.82
C ASP A 18 -12.46 -5.36 6.33
N CYS A 19 -13.35 -6.24 6.79
CA CYS A 19 -13.51 -6.61 8.21
C CYS A 19 -12.33 -7.30 8.90
N CYS A 20 -11.28 -7.67 8.16
CA CYS A 20 -10.09 -8.34 8.68
C CYS A 20 -10.31 -9.72 9.37
N LEU A 21 -11.52 -10.29 9.37
CA LEU A 21 -11.84 -11.58 10.03
C LEU A 21 -11.14 -12.81 9.43
N CYS A 22 -10.46 -12.65 8.29
CA CYS A 22 -9.68 -13.70 7.63
C CYS A 22 -8.17 -13.47 7.75
N ASP A 23 -7.74 -12.71 8.76
CA ASP A 23 -6.34 -12.33 9.01
C ASP A 23 -5.69 -11.61 7.81
N HIS A 24 -6.51 -10.89 7.05
CA HIS A 24 -6.06 -10.09 5.92
C HIS A 24 -6.57 -8.65 6.04
N PRO A 25 -5.71 -7.64 5.83
CA PRO A 25 -6.00 -6.23 6.11
C PRO A 25 -7.08 -5.62 5.22
N SER A 26 -7.40 -6.29 4.11
CA SER A 26 -8.49 -5.92 3.22
C SER A 26 -8.93 -7.13 2.40
N CYS A 27 -10.15 -7.07 1.86
CA CYS A 27 -10.62 -8.00 0.85
C CYS A 27 -9.68 -8.00 -0.37
N ARG A 28 -9.07 -6.85 -0.71
CA ARG A 28 -8.13 -6.80 -1.82
C ARG A 28 -6.82 -7.54 -1.52
N ALA A 29 -6.31 -7.45 -0.29
CA ALA A 29 -5.19 -8.25 0.16
C ALA A 29 -5.52 -9.76 0.11
N MET A 30 -6.72 -10.14 0.57
CA MET A 30 -7.22 -11.52 0.45
C MET A 30 -7.30 -11.97 -1.01
N ALA A 31 -7.85 -11.15 -1.92
CA ALA A 31 -7.92 -11.46 -3.35
C ALA A 31 -6.54 -11.76 -3.96
N ARG A 32 -5.52 -10.94 -3.63
CA ARG A 32 -4.15 -11.18 -4.10
C ARG A 32 -3.57 -12.47 -3.55
N ARG A 33 -3.79 -12.76 -2.27
CA ARG A 33 -3.31 -13.99 -1.64
C ARG A 33 -3.97 -15.24 -2.22
N ILE A 34 -5.26 -15.19 -2.54
CA ILE A 34 -5.96 -16.25 -3.28
C ILE A 34 -5.32 -16.47 -4.65
N ILE A 35 -5.08 -15.41 -5.42
CA ILE A 35 -4.42 -15.47 -6.74
C ILE A 35 -3.01 -16.06 -6.65
N MET A 36 -2.28 -15.73 -5.59
CA MET A 36 -0.94 -16.27 -5.32
C MET A 36 -0.95 -17.70 -4.77
N GLY A 37 -2.12 -18.28 -4.48
CA GLY A 37 -2.23 -19.59 -3.81
C GLY A 37 -1.77 -19.60 -2.35
N LEU A 38 -1.71 -18.43 -1.72
CA LEU A 38 -1.32 -18.24 -0.31
C LEU A 38 -2.51 -18.19 0.66
N ALA A 39 -3.73 -18.16 0.13
CA ALA A 39 -4.98 -18.20 0.89
C ALA A 39 -6.05 -18.93 0.07
N ARG A 40 -7.07 -19.45 0.74
CA ARG A 40 -8.21 -20.11 0.11
C ARG A 40 -9.45 -19.23 0.23
N PRO A 41 -10.35 -19.22 -0.78
CA PRO A 41 -11.64 -18.54 -0.67
C PRO A 41 -12.40 -18.80 0.64
N GLU A 42 -12.29 -20.02 1.16
CA GLU A 42 -12.99 -20.49 2.35
C GLU A 42 -12.49 -19.86 3.66
N ASP A 43 -11.27 -19.29 3.66
CA ASP A 43 -10.72 -18.64 4.84
C ASP A 43 -11.47 -17.31 5.13
N CYS A 44 -12.26 -16.79 4.18
CA CYS A 44 -13.20 -15.70 4.42
C CYS A 44 -14.55 -16.22 4.95
N LEU A 45 -14.81 -16.03 6.25
CA LEU A 45 -16.04 -16.49 6.93
C LEU A 45 -17.33 -15.98 6.25
N ILE A 46 -17.36 -14.71 5.84
CA ILE A 46 -18.53 -14.10 5.20
C ILE A 46 -18.76 -14.70 3.81
N LEU A 47 -17.70 -14.90 3.03
CA LEU A 47 -17.80 -15.51 1.71
C LEU A 47 -18.21 -16.98 1.81
N SER A 48 -17.69 -17.71 2.79
CA SER A 48 -18.05 -19.11 3.06
C SER A 48 -19.54 -19.31 3.32
N ASN A 49 -20.20 -18.29 3.88
CA ASN A 49 -21.65 -18.28 4.09
C ASN A 49 -22.44 -17.89 2.82
N ASN A 50 -21.79 -17.39 1.76
CA ASN A 50 -22.39 -17.06 0.48
C ASN A 50 -22.02 -18.09 -0.60
N ARG A 51 -22.76 -19.20 -0.64
CA ARG A 51 -22.49 -20.35 -1.52
C ARG A 51 -22.40 -19.98 -3.00
N GLU A 52 -23.24 -19.08 -3.47
CA GLU A 52 -23.26 -18.65 -4.88
C GLU A 52 -21.97 -17.91 -5.25
N ARG A 53 -21.58 -16.89 -4.47
CA ARG A 53 -20.33 -16.16 -4.71
C ARG A 53 -19.11 -17.06 -4.57
N LEU A 54 -19.09 -17.93 -3.56
CA LEU A 54 -17.99 -18.89 -3.38
C LEU A 54 -17.87 -19.85 -4.56
N GLN A 55 -18.98 -20.35 -5.09
CA GLN A 55 -18.97 -21.23 -6.26
C GLN A 55 -18.49 -20.51 -7.52
N ARG A 56 -18.92 -19.25 -7.71
CA ARG A 56 -18.45 -18.40 -8.81
C ARG A 56 -16.96 -18.09 -8.72
N LEU A 57 -16.46 -17.83 -7.52
CA LEU A 57 -15.03 -17.63 -7.32
C LEU A 57 -14.25 -18.92 -7.61
N ARG A 58 -14.75 -20.07 -7.16
CA ARG A 58 -14.14 -21.37 -7.47
C ARG A 58 -14.16 -21.71 -8.96
N SER A 59 -15.20 -21.35 -9.72
CA SER A 59 -15.22 -21.63 -11.17
C SER A 59 -14.13 -20.84 -11.88
N ILE A 60 -13.99 -19.55 -11.55
CA ILE A 60 -12.92 -18.69 -12.04
C ILE A 60 -11.54 -19.29 -11.69
N LEU A 61 -11.34 -19.72 -10.45
CA LEU A 61 -10.05 -20.31 -10.03
C LEU A 61 -9.78 -21.72 -10.56
N LYS A 62 -10.79 -22.47 -11.03
CA LYS A 62 -10.66 -23.85 -11.53
C LYS A 62 -10.46 -23.94 -13.04
N GLU A 63 -10.93 -22.95 -13.80
CA GLU A 63 -10.71 -22.88 -15.25
C GLU A 63 -9.21 -22.77 -15.59
N ASP A 64 -8.42 -22.29 -14.64
CA ASP A 64 -6.97 -22.32 -14.66
C ASP A 64 -6.46 -23.37 -13.67
N SER A 65 -6.03 -24.54 -14.16
CA SER A 65 -5.28 -25.50 -13.33
C SER A 65 -4.08 -24.80 -12.70
N MET A 66 -4.14 -24.55 -11.39
CA MET A 66 -3.04 -24.07 -10.58
C MET A 66 -1.92 -25.12 -10.52
N GLU A 67 -1.19 -25.32 -11.62
CA GLU A 67 0.23 -25.60 -11.47
C GLU A 67 0.79 -24.37 -10.79
N ALA A 68 0.97 -24.49 -9.48
CA ALA A 68 1.60 -23.49 -8.63
C ALA A 68 2.90 -23.08 -9.32
N SER A 69 2.83 -21.95 -10.03
CA SER A 69 3.99 -21.33 -10.62
C SER A 69 4.88 -20.99 -9.45
N SER A 70 5.93 -21.80 -9.34
CA SER A 70 7.15 -21.62 -8.57
C SER A 70 7.20 -20.26 -7.89
N ARG A 71 7.28 -20.28 -6.54
CA ARG A 71 7.81 -19.20 -5.68
C ARG A 71 8.34 -18.07 -6.54
N ALA A 72 7.55 -16.99 -6.70
CA ALA A 72 7.85 -15.88 -7.59
C ALA A 72 9.35 -15.68 -7.63
N GLY A 73 9.99 -16.15 -8.70
CA GLY A 73 11.42 -16.02 -8.85
C GLY A 73 11.67 -14.54 -8.78
N ILE A 74 12.49 -14.10 -7.83
CA ILE A 74 13.07 -12.77 -7.90
C ILE A 74 13.81 -12.78 -9.24
N ILE A 75 13.22 -12.19 -10.28
CA ILE A 75 13.92 -11.90 -11.52
C ILE A 75 14.59 -10.56 -11.22
N PRO A 76 15.90 -10.52 -10.94
CA PRO A 76 16.59 -9.25 -10.83
C PRO A 76 16.73 -8.73 -12.26
N LYS A 77 16.20 -7.53 -12.55
CA LYS A 77 16.69 -6.71 -13.65
C LYS A 77 16.14 -5.28 -13.64
N ASP A 78 16.92 -4.38 -13.04
CA ASP A 78 17.18 -2.99 -13.42
C ASP A 78 15.99 -2.01 -13.46
N SER A 79 15.98 -0.98 -12.60
CA SER A 79 15.12 0.17 -12.88
C SER A 79 15.66 0.88 -14.12
N CYS A 80 15.02 0.66 -15.27
CA CYS A 80 15.45 1.28 -16.52
C CYS A 80 14.90 2.70 -16.59
N LEU A 81 15.78 3.69 -16.42
CA LEU A 81 15.48 5.08 -16.70
C LEU A 81 15.77 5.37 -18.17
N THR A 82 14.76 5.84 -18.91
CA THR A 82 14.87 6.22 -20.31
C THR A 82 14.53 7.70 -20.45
N PHE A 83 15.50 8.49 -20.93
CA PHE A 83 15.25 9.88 -21.31
C PHE A 83 14.58 9.94 -22.69
N ILE A 84 13.52 10.74 -22.79
CA ILE A 84 12.71 10.89 -23.99
C ILE A 84 12.90 12.31 -24.52
N ARG A 85 13.17 12.45 -25.81
CA ARG A 85 13.27 13.77 -26.44
C ARG A 85 11.91 14.48 -26.40
N PRO A 86 11.84 15.73 -25.88
CA PRO A 86 10.59 16.50 -25.83
C PRO A 86 10.06 16.83 -27.22
N CYS A 87 8.75 17.05 -27.29
CA CYS A 87 8.11 17.67 -28.45
C CYS A 87 8.57 19.13 -28.61
N ILE A 88 8.40 19.70 -29.80
CA ILE A 88 8.77 21.10 -30.10
C ILE A 88 8.15 22.10 -29.11
N SER A 89 6.95 21.81 -28.61
CA SER A 89 6.25 22.63 -27.60
C SER A 89 6.91 22.65 -26.22
N GLU A 90 7.82 21.72 -25.93
CA GLU A 90 8.56 21.64 -24.66
C GLU A 90 10.08 21.73 -24.90
N MET A 91 10.51 22.50 -25.92
CA MET A 91 11.93 22.73 -26.18
C MET A 91 12.66 23.26 -24.94
N GLY A 92 13.80 22.62 -24.60
CA GLY A 92 14.61 22.97 -23.43
C GLY A 92 14.20 22.26 -22.14
N LYS A 93 13.17 21.39 -22.16
CA LYS A 93 12.79 20.54 -21.04
C LYS A 93 13.25 19.09 -21.23
N VAL A 94 13.31 18.35 -20.14
CA VAL A 94 13.64 16.92 -20.11
C VAL A 94 12.39 16.12 -19.76
N MET A 95 12.20 15.01 -20.47
CA MET A 95 11.21 14.00 -20.12
C MET A 95 11.92 12.67 -19.86
N ALA A 96 11.41 11.91 -18.91
CA ALA A 96 11.93 10.58 -18.63
C ALA A 96 10.82 9.59 -18.25
N GLU A 97 11.06 8.33 -18.54
CA GLU A 97 10.27 7.19 -18.10
C GLU A 97 11.17 6.30 -17.24
N MET A 98 10.74 6.02 -16.01
CA MET A 98 11.32 5.01 -15.14
C MET A 98 10.37 3.81 -15.06
N ARG A 99 10.91 2.60 -15.08
CA ARG A 99 10.16 1.39 -14.73
C ARG A 99 10.76 0.73 -13.52
N LEU A 100 9.95 0.55 -12.48
CA LEU A 100 10.32 -0.34 -11.39
C LEU A 100 10.29 -1.78 -11.88
N THR A 101 11.43 -2.43 -11.75
CA THR A 101 11.59 -3.85 -12.05
C THR A 101 11.89 -4.66 -10.79
N ARG A 102 12.17 -3.95 -9.69
CA ARG A 102 12.19 -4.55 -8.36
C ARG A 102 10.78 -5.03 -8.05
N VAL A 103 10.62 -6.34 -8.17
CA VAL A 103 9.45 -7.08 -7.74
C VAL A 103 8.19 -6.76 -8.54
N THR A 104 8.09 -7.35 -9.72
CA THR A 104 6.80 -7.51 -10.40
C THR A 104 6.40 -8.97 -10.32
N ASN A 105 5.35 -9.28 -9.55
CA ASN A 105 4.55 -10.44 -9.91
C ASN A 105 3.80 -10.02 -11.19
N PRO A 106 4.00 -10.71 -12.34
CA PRO A 106 3.39 -10.32 -13.61
C PRO A 106 1.86 -10.16 -13.53
N ILE A 107 1.25 -10.86 -12.56
CA ILE A 107 -0.18 -10.88 -12.30
C ILE A 107 -0.63 -9.67 -11.48
N LEU A 108 0.16 -9.27 -10.47
CA LEU A 108 -0.26 -8.25 -9.50
C LEU A 108 0.21 -6.84 -9.86
N GLY A 109 1.25 -6.71 -10.69
CA GLY A 109 1.95 -5.45 -10.91
C GLY A 109 2.97 -5.13 -9.81
N SER A 110 3.38 -3.86 -9.73
CA SER A 110 4.33 -3.36 -8.71
C SER A 110 3.62 -2.70 -7.54
N TYR A 111 2.51 -2.00 -7.81
CA TYR A 111 1.78 -1.22 -6.81
C TYR A 111 0.34 -1.71 -6.66
N ASP A 112 -0.16 -1.71 -5.43
CA ASP A 112 -1.59 -1.77 -5.18
C ASP A 112 -2.22 -0.45 -5.64
N SER A 113 -3.19 -0.49 -6.56
CA SER A 113 -3.78 0.72 -7.13
C SER A 113 -4.52 1.63 -6.13
N ILE A 114 -5.13 1.08 -5.08
CA ILE A 114 -5.79 1.89 -4.04
C ILE A 114 -4.71 2.54 -3.18
N MET A 115 -3.71 1.78 -2.77
CA MET A 115 -2.60 2.30 -1.96
C MET A 115 -1.75 3.30 -2.73
N LEU A 116 -1.61 3.14 -4.04
CA LEU A 116 -0.96 4.11 -4.93
C LEU A 116 -1.71 5.45 -4.88
N CYS A 117 -3.04 5.42 -5.03
CA CYS A 117 -3.85 6.64 -4.94
C CYS A 117 -3.79 7.26 -3.54
N ARG A 118 -3.91 6.44 -2.50
CA ARG A 118 -3.88 6.90 -1.11
C ARG A 118 -2.53 7.52 -0.74
N ALA A 119 -1.43 6.86 -1.11
CA ALA A 119 -0.08 7.37 -0.87
C ALA A 119 0.12 8.77 -1.47
N LEU A 120 -0.32 8.96 -2.71
CA LEU A 120 -0.24 10.26 -3.38
C LEU A 120 -1.18 11.28 -2.75
N GLU A 121 -2.41 10.91 -2.39
CA GLU A 121 -3.37 11.80 -1.71
C GLU A 121 -2.88 12.29 -0.35
N LEU A 122 -2.11 11.48 0.37
CA LEU A 122 -1.52 11.84 1.67
C LEU A 122 -0.35 12.81 1.54
N PHE A 123 0.20 13.00 0.34
CA PHE A 123 1.30 13.91 0.10
C PHE A 123 0.77 15.27 -0.35
N GLU A 124 1.21 16.34 0.33
CA GLU A 124 0.95 17.73 -0.02
C GLU A 124 2.29 18.48 -0.11
N PRO A 125 2.44 19.48 -1.00
CA PRO A 125 1.46 19.95 -1.97
C PRO A 125 1.49 19.18 -3.30
N LEU A 126 0.30 18.87 -3.85
CA LEU A 126 0.13 18.32 -5.20
C LEU A 126 -0.79 19.23 -6.02
N GLU A 127 -0.37 19.52 -7.25
CA GLU A 127 -1.18 20.25 -8.24
C GLU A 127 -1.86 19.25 -9.19
N ASP A 128 -3.04 19.59 -9.73
CA ASP A 128 -3.74 18.79 -10.75
C ASP A 128 -3.86 17.28 -10.45
N PHE A 129 -3.94 16.90 -9.17
CA PHE A 129 -3.97 15.49 -8.78
C PHE A 129 -5.24 14.79 -9.25
N ARG A 130 -5.06 13.68 -9.98
CA ARG A 130 -6.12 12.75 -10.40
C ARG A 130 -5.61 11.33 -10.26
N CYS A 131 -6.35 10.49 -9.57
CA CYS A 131 -6.02 9.07 -9.47
C CYS A 131 -7.23 8.19 -9.79
N SER A 132 -6.98 7.07 -10.47
CA SER A 132 -7.98 6.09 -10.82
C SER A 132 -7.52 4.70 -10.37
N PRO A 133 -8.02 4.17 -9.24
CA PRO A 133 -7.65 2.84 -8.75
C PRO A 133 -8.01 1.71 -9.75
N SER A 134 -9.11 1.85 -10.49
CA SER A 134 -9.55 0.84 -11.47
C SER A 134 -8.57 0.72 -12.65
N LEU A 135 -8.20 1.85 -13.25
CA LEU A 135 -7.18 1.93 -14.30
C LEU A 135 -5.75 1.73 -13.77
N GLY A 136 -5.53 1.89 -12.47
CA GLY A 136 -4.22 1.82 -11.85
C GLY A 136 -3.27 2.90 -12.36
N VAL A 137 -3.76 4.15 -12.46
CA VAL A 137 -2.98 5.29 -12.93
C VAL A 137 -3.27 6.53 -12.09
N ALA A 138 -2.22 7.29 -11.81
CA ALA A 138 -2.28 8.62 -11.22
C ALA A 138 -1.59 9.64 -12.12
N ARG A 139 -2.10 10.88 -12.10
CA ARG A 139 -1.48 12.07 -12.66
C ARG A 139 -1.41 13.13 -11.56
N LEU A 140 -0.27 13.79 -11.46
CA LEU A 140 -0.03 14.87 -10.49
C LEU A 140 0.97 15.89 -11.05
N GLY A 141 0.90 17.11 -10.57
CA GLY A 141 1.83 18.19 -10.81
C GLY A 141 2.73 18.43 -9.60
N ILE A 142 4.03 18.65 -9.84
CA ILE A 142 5.01 19.07 -8.83
C ILE A 142 5.82 20.23 -9.42
N GLY A 143 5.44 21.46 -9.07
CA GLY A 143 5.90 22.66 -9.77
C GLY A 143 5.53 22.59 -11.26
N GLU A 144 6.46 22.93 -12.15
CA GLU A 144 6.21 22.87 -13.60
C GLU A 144 6.19 21.44 -14.20
N LYS A 145 6.36 20.40 -13.37
CA LYS A 145 6.48 19.02 -13.84
C LYS A 145 5.13 18.32 -13.79
N THR A 146 4.83 17.56 -14.85
CA THR A 146 3.73 16.58 -14.84
C THR A 146 4.29 15.19 -14.60
N ILE A 147 3.76 14.49 -13.59
CA ILE A 147 4.11 13.13 -13.26
C ILE A 147 2.92 12.22 -13.56
N MET A 148 3.19 11.04 -14.14
CA MET A 148 2.22 9.96 -14.23
C MET A 148 2.79 8.69 -13.60
N ALA A 149 2.08 8.10 -12.64
CA ALA A 149 2.45 6.85 -11.99
C ALA A 149 1.45 5.74 -12.34
N PHE A 150 1.93 4.52 -12.58
CA PHE A 150 1.11 3.39 -13.05
C PHE A 150 1.28 2.17 -12.14
N LYS A 151 0.22 1.35 -12.00
CA LYS A 151 0.20 0.13 -11.16
C LYS A 151 1.32 -0.87 -11.48
N ASN A 152 1.83 -0.86 -12.70
CA ASN A 152 2.89 -1.73 -13.17
C ASN A 152 4.31 -1.21 -12.87
N GLY A 153 4.45 -0.18 -12.03
CA GLY A 153 5.76 0.34 -11.64
C GLY A 153 6.33 1.40 -12.58
N LYS A 154 5.62 1.74 -13.66
CA LYS A 154 6.05 2.82 -14.56
C LYS A 154 5.79 4.18 -13.93
N ILE A 155 6.75 5.10 -14.03
CA ILE A 155 6.63 6.50 -13.61
C ILE A 155 7.20 7.37 -14.73
N ASN A 156 6.39 8.31 -15.22
CA ASN A 156 6.79 9.26 -16.25
C ASN A 156 6.90 10.65 -15.65
N VAL A 157 8.00 11.34 -15.94
CA VAL A 157 8.23 12.74 -15.59
C VAL A 157 8.32 13.55 -16.88
N ARG A 158 7.58 14.66 -16.95
CA ARG A 158 7.62 15.63 -18.05
C ARG A 158 7.81 17.04 -17.51
N GLY A 159 8.43 17.91 -18.31
CA GLY A 159 8.62 19.32 -17.96
C GLY A 159 9.79 19.61 -17.01
N ALA A 160 10.71 18.67 -16.78
CA ALA A 160 11.89 18.90 -15.94
C ALA A 160 12.89 19.84 -16.66
N ARG A 161 13.68 20.62 -15.91
CA ARG A 161 14.68 21.53 -16.49
C ARG A 161 15.93 20.80 -16.97
N ASP A 162 16.33 19.76 -16.25
CA ASP A 162 17.52 18.95 -16.53
C ASP A 162 17.33 17.51 -16.00
N GLU A 163 18.35 16.67 -16.19
CA GLU A 163 18.34 15.28 -15.74
C GLU A 163 18.37 15.16 -14.20
N GLU A 164 19.01 16.10 -13.50
CA GLU A 164 19.11 16.08 -12.03
C GLU A 164 17.72 16.27 -11.41
N GLU A 165 16.95 17.22 -11.93
CA GLU A 165 15.56 17.44 -11.50
C GLU A 165 14.67 16.23 -11.79
N VAL A 166 14.93 15.47 -12.87
CA VAL A 166 14.25 14.19 -13.12
C VAL A 166 14.56 13.20 -11.99
N PHE A 167 15.83 13.04 -11.62
CA PHE A 167 16.22 12.12 -10.54
C PHE A 167 15.62 12.50 -9.20
N GLU A 168 15.64 13.78 -8.83
CA GLU A 168 15.01 14.29 -7.61
C GLU A 168 13.51 14.02 -7.59
N THR A 169 12.83 14.27 -8.71
CA THR A 169 11.39 14.02 -8.85
C THR A 169 11.05 12.54 -8.74
N LEU A 170 11.81 11.68 -9.42
CA LEU A 170 11.60 10.23 -9.36
C LEU A 170 11.88 9.68 -7.97
N ALA A 171 12.92 10.17 -7.28
CA ALA A 171 13.26 9.75 -5.93
C ALA A 171 12.13 10.14 -4.96
N LEU A 172 11.63 11.38 -5.05
CA LEU A 172 10.49 11.84 -4.27
C LEU A 172 9.24 10.97 -4.50
N VAL A 173 8.85 10.76 -5.76
CA VAL A 173 7.65 9.99 -6.09
C VAL A 173 7.80 8.52 -5.67
N SER A 174 8.98 7.91 -5.85
CA SER A 174 9.25 6.55 -5.36
C SER A 174 9.15 6.44 -3.84
N ARG A 175 9.58 7.46 -3.09
CA ARG A 175 9.42 7.51 -1.63
C ARG A 175 7.97 7.60 -1.23
N ILE A 176 7.19 8.48 -1.86
CA ILE A 176 5.75 8.60 -1.61
C ILE A 176 5.06 7.25 -1.85
N LEU A 177 5.39 6.60 -2.97
CA LEU A 177 4.77 5.32 -3.38
C LEU A 177 5.34 4.09 -2.67
N TRP A 178 6.31 4.23 -1.76
CA TRP A 178 6.99 3.11 -1.12
C TRP A 178 6.03 2.16 -0.41
N GLY A 179 5.08 2.71 0.35
CA GLY A 179 4.06 1.91 1.04
C GLY A 179 3.02 1.26 0.12
N ALA A 180 2.92 1.70 -1.14
CA ALA A 180 2.01 1.10 -2.12
C ALA A 180 2.60 -0.13 -2.82
N LEU A 181 3.91 -0.39 -2.66
CA LEU A 181 4.56 -1.54 -3.30
C LEU A 181 3.96 -2.85 -2.82
N ILE A 182 3.72 -3.77 -3.76
CA ILE A 182 3.26 -5.12 -3.45
C ILE A 182 4.45 -5.97 -3.03
N CYS A 183 4.38 -6.50 -1.81
CA CYS A 183 5.41 -7.37 -1.26
C CYS A 183 5.48 -8.68 -2.09
N PRO A 184 6.66 -9.08 -2.59
CA PRO A 184 6.82 -10.31 -3.38
C PRO A 184 6.44 -11.56 -2.60
N ARG A 185 6.60 -11.48 -1.28
CA ARG A 185 6.54 -12.63 -0.40
C ARG A 185 5.11 -12.96 -0.03
N CYS A 186 4.38 -11.97 0.47
CA CYS A 186 3.04 -12.18 1.03
C CYS A 186 1.92 -11.60 0.17
N GLY A 187 2.23 -10.81 -0.87
CA GLY A 187 1.24 -10.18 -1.74
C GLY A 187 0.52 -8.96 -1.15
N ASN A 188 0.81 -8.56 0.09
CA ASN A 188 0.22 -7.36 0.69
C ASN A 188 0.94 -6.08 0.24
N ALA A 189 0.29 -4.92 0.37
CA ALA A 189 0.97 -3.66 0.14
C ALA A 189 2.00 -3.37 1.25
N GLY A 190 2.98 -2.51 0.98
CA GLY A 190 4.01 -2.11 1.95
C GLY A 190 3.42 -1.60 3.26
N PHE A 191 2.42 -0.70 3.20
CA PHE A 191 1.72 -0.18 4.39
C PHE A 191 1.11 -1.30 5.25
N ASP A 192 0.48 -2.28 4.61
CA ASP A 192 -0.11 -3.44 5.28
C ASP A 192 0.98 -4.34 5.91
N CYS A 193 2.11 -4.50 5.23
CA CYS A 193 3.20 -5.36 5.72
C CYS A 193 3.84 -4.78 6.98
N VAL A 194 4.15 -3.48 6.96
CA VAL A 194 4.92 -2.86 8.05
C VAL A 194 4.07 -2.55 9.28
N SER A 195 2.75 -2.51 9.12
CA SER A 195 1.79 -2.34 10.21
C SER A 195 1.46 -3.63 10.95
N GLY A 196 2.10 -4.75 10.58
CA GLY A 196 1.91 -6.03 11.24
C GLY A 196 0.75 -6.87 10.72
N ALA A 197 0.07 -6.46 9.63
CA ALA A 197 -1.02 -7.24 9.05
C ALA A 197 -0.54 -8.46 8.22
N CYS A 198 0.66 -8.99 8.52
CA CYS A 198 1.25 -10.14 7.82
C CYS A 198 2.23 -10.92 8.70
N ASP A 199 1.75 -12.02 9.28
CA ASP A 199 2.56 -12.95 10.10
C ASP A 199 3.80 -13.51 9.38
N GLU A 200 3.72 -13.71 8.06
CA GLU A 200 4.85 -14.21 7.26
C GLU A 200 6.02 -13.23 7.24
N CYS A 201 5.73 -11.93 7.12
CA CYS A 201 6.74 -10.88 7.11
C CYS A 201 7.23 -10.54 8.52
N LEU A 202 6.38 -10.75 9.54
CA LEU A 202 6.82 -10.67 10.94
C LEU A 202 7.92 -11.68 11.23
N LYS A 203 7.81 -12.93 10.74
CA LYS A 203 8.77 -14.00 11.07
C LYS A 203 10.04 -14.00 10.23
N ASN A 204 9.94 -13.60 8.96
CA ASN A 204 11.01 -13.82 7.98
C ASN A 204 11.66 -12.53 7.47
N GLY A 205 11.29 -11.37 8.04
CA GLY A 205 11.66 -10.05 7.52
C GLY A 205 10.79 -9.60 6.34
N CYS A 206 10.66 -8.30 6.14
CA CYS A 206 9.85 -7.72 5.06
C CYS A 206 10.77 -7.10 4.00
N PRO A 207 10.78 -7.59 2.74
CA PRO A 207 11.62 -7.02 1.69
C PRO A 207 11.37 -5.52 1.46
N ILE A 208 10.12 -5.07 1.59
CA ILE A 208 9.77 -3.65 1.46
C ILE A 208 10.45 -2.80 2.53
N ALA A 209 10.52 -3.28 3.77
CA ALA A 209 11.16 -2.58 4.88
C ALA A 209 12.69 -2.67 4.80
N GLU A 210 13.24 -3.82 4.42
CA GLU A 210 14.68 -4.08 4.34
C GLU A 210 15.37 -3.31 3.20
N GLU A 211 14.72 -3.20 2.04
CA GLU A 211 15.32 -2.61 0.84
C GLU A 211 15.14 -1.09 0.75
N GLY A 212 14.19 -0.53 1.50
CA GLY A 212 13.84 0.89 1.43
C GLY A 212 13.07 1.29 0.16
N PRO A 213 12.83 2.60 -0.02
CA PRO A 213 12.16 3.11 -1.20
C PRO A 213 13.04 2.92 -2.46
N PRO A 214 12.43 2.69 -3.64
CA PRO A 214 13.20 2.57 -4.89
C PRO A 214 13.99 3.85 -5.20
N ASP A 215 15.30 3.73 -5.42
CA ASP A 215 16.19 4.83 -5.78
C ASP A 215 16.42 4.87 -7.30
N PRO A 216 16.07 5.96 -8.01
CA PRO A 216 16.25 6.07 -9.46
C PRO A 216 17.71 6.22 -9.91
N ARG A 217 18.63 6.61 -9.02
CA ARG A 217 20.06 6.80 -9.31
C ARG A 217 20.84 5.51 -9.13
N LEU A 218 20.42 4.68 -8.18
CA LEU A 218 21.03 3.38 -7.94
C LEU A 218 20.45 2.37 -8.91
N GLY A 219 20.98 2.37 -10.13
CA GLY A 219 20.81 1.29 -11.11
C GLY A 219 21.53 0.00 -10.66
N ASP A 220 21.24 -0.46 -9.44
CA ASP A 220 21.92 -1.52 -8.66
C ASP A 220 22.96 -1.01 -7.62
N HIS A 221 23.11 -1.77 -6.55
CA HIS A 221 24.12 -1.67 -5.48
C HIS A 221 23.95 -0.59 -4.39
N ARG A 222 23.04 -0.86 -3.47
CA ARG A 222 23.36 -1.04 -2.04
C ARG A 222 22.11 -1.62 -1.38
N SER A 223 22.10 -2.93 -1.16
CA SER A 223 21.51 -3.42 0.07
C SER A 223 22.21 -2.64 1.17
N ILE A 224 21.50 -1.73 1.83
CA ILE A 224 21.94 -1.22 3.13
C ILE A 224 22.25 -2.49 3.92
N GLY A 225 23.50 -2.64 4.35
CA GLY A 225 24.09 -3.88 4.84
C GLY A 225 23.48 -4.34 6.16
N ILE A 226 22.18 -4.60 6.18
CA ILE A 226 21.50 -5.40 7.17
C ILE A 226 21.92 -6.82 6.83
N SER A 227 22.83 -7.33 7.66
CA SER A 227 23.32 -8.71 7.74
C SER A 227 22.32 -9.73 7.17
N SER A 228 22.84 -10.72 6.43
CA SER A 228 22.15 -11.86 5.81
C SER A 228 21.30 -12.75 6.76
N THR A 229 21.18 -12.37 8.02
CA THR A 229 20.13 -12.79 8.94
C THR A 229 18.90 -11.89 8.73
N ARG A 230 17.95 -12.35 7.92
CA ARG A 230 16.63 -11.71 7.77
C ARG A 230 15.94 -11.67 9.13
N ASN A 231 16.02 -10.53 9.80
CA ASN A 231 15.47 -10.39 11.13
C ASN A 231 13.96 -10.15 11.02
N PRO A 232 13.13 -10.68 11.93
CA PRO A 232 11.76 -10.24 12.15
C PRO A 232 11.62 -8.72 12.08
N ILE A 233 10.50 -8.20 11.57
CA ILE A 233 10.32 -6.74 11.47
C ILE A 233 10.50 -6.04 12.82
N PHE A 234 10.10 -6.68 13.92
CA PHE A 234 10.29 -6.15 15.27
C PHE A 234 11.75 -6.14 15.70
N GLU A 235 12.57 -7.11 15.29
CA GLU A 235 14.01 -7.07 15.53
C GLU A 235 14.71 -6.02 14.67
N VAL A 236 14.21 -5.75 13.46
CA VAL A 236 14.64 -4.57 12.70
C VAL A 236 14.29 -3.32 13.50
N LEU A 237 13.04 -3.20 13.98
CA LEU A 237 12.58 -2.04 14.76
C LEU A 237 13.32 -1.82 16.09
N GLU A 238 13.65 -2.88 16.81
CA GLU A 238 14.44 -2.82 18.06
C GLU A 238 15.88 -2.35 17.81
N LYS A 239 16.43 -2.64 16.62
CA LYS A 239 17.78 -2.22 16.23
C LYS A 239 17.82 -0.78 15.71
N LEU A 240 16.71 -0.29 15.16
CA LEU A 240 16.59 1.10 14.72
C LEU A 240 16.58 1.99 15.95
N ARG A 241 17.43 3.02 15.97
CA ARG A 241 17.39 4.04 17.03
C ARG A 241 16.24 4.99 16.71
N ILE A 242 15.01 4.47 16.73
CA ILE A 242 13.80 5.25 16.48
C ILE A 242 13.80 6.39 17.48
N ARG A 243 14.03 7.62 16.99
CA ARG A 243 14.07 8.79 17.88
C ARG A 243 12.69 8.93 18.52
N PRO A 244 12.58 9.12 19.84
CA PRO A 244 11.32 9.07 20.58
C PRO A 244 10.35 10.25 20.29
N ASN A 245 10.57 11.04 19.24
CA ASN A 245 9.70 12.15 18.85
C ASN A 245 8.48 11.68 18.04
N PHE A 246 7.83 10.60 18.45
CA PHE A 246 6.58 10.14 17.84
C PHE A 246 5.38 10.59 18.66
N GLU A 247 5.14 11.90 18.68
CA GLU A 247 3.89 12.47 19.21
C GLU A 247 2.67 11.85 18.48
N GLY A 248 2.82 11.52 17.20
CA GLY A 248 1.80 10.83 16.40
C GLY A 248 1.39 9.43 16.88
N LEU A 249 2.30 8.62 17.45
CA LEU A 249 1.94 7.30 17.98
C LEU A 249 1.11 7.41 19.26
N LYS A 250 1.41 8.40 20.12
CA LYS A 250 0.60 8.66 21.32
C LYS A 250 -0.81 9.11 20.96
N HIS A 251 -0.95 9.89 19.89
CA HIS A 251 -2.27 10.23 19.37
C HIS A 251 -3.01 8.99 18.87
N LEU A 252 -2.31 8.04 18.25
CA LEU A 252 -2.92 6.82 17.73
C LEU A 252 -3.50 5.93 18.84
N ASP A 253 -2.79 5.76 19.96
CA ASP A 253 -3.28 4.98 21.11
C ASP A 253 -4.66 5.49 21.59
N LYS A 254 -4.79 6.81 21.76
CA LYS A 254 -6.05 7.45 22.14
C LYS A 254 -7.17 7.16 21.14
N GLU A 255 -6.90 7.27 19.84
CA GLU A 255 -7.93 7.04 18.82
C GLU A 255 -8.31 5.54 18.71
N VAL A 256 -7.37 4.63 18.96
CA VAL A 256 -7.63 3.19 19.04
C VAL A 256 -8.50 2.85 20.27
N GLU A 257 -8.19 3.42 21.43
CA GLU A 257 -9.01 3.25 22.64
C GLU A 257 -10.45 3.71 22.42
N LEU A 258 -10.64 4.89 21.82
CA LEU A 258 -11.97 5.41 21.47
C LEU A 258 -12.71 4.47 20.51
N LEU A 259 -12.01 3.91 19.51
CA LEU A 259 -12.61 2.98 18.56
C LEU A 259 -13.04 1.67 19.25
N ILE A 260 -12.24 1.16 20.19
CA ILE A 260 -12.58 -0.01 21.01
C ILE A 260 -13.81 0.28 21.88
N GLU A 261 -13.86 1.44 22.53
CA GLU A 261 -15.01 1.85 23.34
C GLU A 261 -16.30 1.96 22.52
N LEU A 262 -16.21 2.51 21.30
CA LEU A 262 -17.35 2.58 20.37
C LEU A 262 -17.79 1.18 19.92
N GLY A 263 -16.85 0.30 19.59
CA GLY A 263 -17.15 -1.09 19.23
C GLY A 263 -17.80 -1.87 20.37
N ASN A 264 -17.35 -1.69 21.60
CA ASN A 264 -17.96 -2.34 22.77
C ASN A 264 -19.39 -1.83 23.03
N ARG A 265 -19.63 -0.52 22.93
CA ARG A 265 -20.98 0.05 23.08
C ARG A 265 -21.94 -0.44 22.01
N PHE A 266 -21.44 -0.63 20.79
CA PHE A 266 -22.19 -1.26 19.71
C PHE A 266 -22.61 -2.69 20.07
N LEU A 267 -21.66 -3.53 20.51
CA LEU A 267 -21.95 -4.92 20.90
C LEU A 267 -22.91 -5.03 22.10
N GLU A 268 -22.93 -4.03 22.98
CA GLU A 268 -23.82 -3.98 24.13
C GLU A 268 -25.20 -3.38 23.82
N GLU A 269 -25.49 -3.03 22.56
CA GLU A 269 -26.72 -2.32 22.13
C GLU A 269 -26.94 -0.98 22.88
N LYS A 270 -25.85 -0.35 23.35
CA LYS A 270 -25.88 0.91 24.13
C LYS A 270 -25.59 2.15 23.30
N MET A 271 -25.67 2.04 21.98
CA MET A 271 -25.34 3.15 21.10
C MET A 271 -26.34 4.30 21.26
N VAL A 272 -25.84 5.53 21.31
CA VAL A 272 -26.61 6.77 21.45
C VAL A 272 -26.37 7.72 20.29
N ASP A 273 -27.35 8.57 20.02
CA ASP A 273 -27.24 9.61 19.00
C ASP A 273 -26.08 10.57 19.34
N GLY A 274 -25.04 10.57 18.49
CA GLY A 274 -23.80 11.34 18.66
C GLY A 274 -22.52 10.54 18.41
N GLU A 275 -22.59 9.21 18.52
CA GLU A 275 -21.40 8.35 18.33
C GLU A 275 -20.95 8.25 16.87
N TYR A 276 -21.86 8.49 15.91
CA TYR A 276 -21.47 8.67 14.51
C TYR A 276 -20.56 9.89 14.32
N THR A 277 -20.82 10.99 15.04
CA THR A 277 -19.96 12.17 15.04
C THR A 277 -18.59 11.86 15.64
N ALA A 278 -18.56 11.10 16.75
CA ALA A 278 -17.31 10.65 17.34
C ALA A 278 -16.46 9.82 16.36
N LEU A 279 -17.08 8.94 15.55
CA LEU A 279 -16.37 8.21 14.50
C LEU A 279 -15.81 9.12 13.40
N VAL A 280 -16.56 10.16 13.00
CA VAL A 280 -16.07 11.16 12.04
C VAL A 280 -14.84 11.89 12.58
N ASP A 281 -14.85 12.25 13.88
CA ASP A 281 -13.72 12.92 14.53
C ASP A 281 -12.50 12.00 14.63
N VAL A 282 -12.70 10.75 15.05
CA VAL A 282 -11.65 9.71 15.09
C VAL A 282 -11.01 9.55 13.71
N LYS A 283 -11.81 9.45 12.65
CA LYS A 283 -11.29 9.36 11.26
C LYS A 283 -10.48 10.59 10.86
N ALA A 284 -10.90 11.78 11.27
CA ALA A 284 -10.18 13.01 10.97
C ALA A 284 -8.82 13.08 11.67
N GLU A 285 -8.74 12.65 12.94
CA GLU A 285 -7.47 12.57 13.67
C GLU A 285 -6.53 11.50 13.09
N ILE A 286 -7.06 10.31 12.76
CA ILE A 286 -6.27 9.25 12.10
C ILE A 286 -5.68 9.75 10.78
N LEU A 287 -6.45 10.50 9.98
CA LEU A 287 -5.94 11.08 8.73
C LEU A 287 -4.77 12.05 8.96
N LYS A 288 -4.77 12.81 10.07
CA LYS A 288 -3.61 13.67 10.42
C LYS A 288 -2.38 12.82 10.73
N ILE A 289 -2.54 11.69 11.40
CA ILE A 289 -1.45 10.75 11.71
C ILE A 289 -0.92 10.10 10.43
N GLU A 290 -1.79 9.70 9.49
CA GLU A 290 -1.38 9.20 8.17
C GLU A 290 -0.55 10.24 7.41
N LYS A 291 -1.01 11.51 7.37
CA LYS A 291 -0.27 12.61 6.74
C LYS A 291 1.07 12.87 7.43
N LEU A 292 1.13 12.79 8.76
CA LEU A 292 2.38 12.92 9.52
C LEU A 292 3.35 11.80 9.17
N GLY A 293 2.89 10.55 9.10
CA GLY A 293 3.72 9.42 8.68
C GLY A 293 4.27 9.61 7.26
N MET A 294 3.42 10.04 6.32
CA MET A 294 3.83 10.35 4.95
C MET A 294 4.87 11.48 4.88
N LYS A 295 4.67 12.54 5.67
CA LYS A 295 5.62 13.64 5.78
C LYS A 295 6.99 13.14 6.25
N ILE A 296 7.04 12.27 7.26
CA ILE A 296 8.29 11.67 7.76
C ILE A 296 8.97 10.84 6.66
N ILE A 297 8.23 10.00 5.93
CA ILE A 297 8.77 9.18 4.83
C ILE A 297 9.50 10.03 3.80
N VAL A 298 8.91 11.19 3.45
CA VAL A 298 9.38 12.06 2.38
C VAL A 298 10.51 12.99 2.83
N GLU A 299 10.39 13.60 4.01
CA GLU A 299 11.30 14.68 4.43
C GLU A 299 12.62 14.18 5.03
N THR A 300 12.66 12.96 5.57
CA THR A 300 13.90 12.41 6.15
C THR A 300 14.81 11.79 5.10
N LEU A 301 16.12 11.91 5.30
CA LEU A 301 17.13 11.23 4.49
C LEU A 301 17.47 9.83 5.05
N GLU A 302 17.27 9.63 6.35
CA GLU A 302 17.63 8.40 7.04
C GLU A 302 16.56 7.33 6.83
N LEU A 303 16.97 6.13 6.39
CA LEU A 303 16.02 5.02 6.16
C LEU A 303 15.27 4.64 7.45
N GLU A 304 15.92 4.73 8.62
CA GLU A 304 15.31 4.36 9.90
C GLU A 304 14.09 5.24 10.23
N ASP A 305 14.24 6.55 10.06
CA ASP A 305 13.16 7.52 10.27
C ASP A 305 12.06 7.31 9.22
N ALA A 306 12.44 7.08 7.95
CA ALA A 306 11.48 6.87 6.87
C ALA A 306 10.64 5.61 7.12
N LEU A 307 11.26 4.53 7.59
CA LEU A 307 10.57 3.29 7.95
C LEU A 307 9.63 3.51 9.13
N SER A 308 10.03 4.32 10.10
CA SER A 308 9.16 4.69 11.22
C SER A 308 7.94 5.49 10.76
N GLY A 309 8.11 6.41 9.79
CA GLY A 309 7.01 7.08 9.10
C GLY A 309 6.09 6.12 8.35
N LEU A 310 6.67 5.15 7.65
CA LEU A 310 5.93 4.11 6.93
C LEU A 310 5.09 3.24 7.86
N ILE A 311 5.64 2.86 9.01
CA ILE A 311 4.92 2.11 10.05
C ILE A 311 3.81 2.95 10.64
N THR A 312 4.08 4.19 10.99
CA THR A 312 3.08 5.12 11.54
C THR A 312 1.90 5.27 10.59
N ALA A 313 2.18 5.54 9.30
CA ALA A 313 1.14 5.65 8.27
C ALA A 313 0.40 4.32 8.06
N GLY A 314 1.10 3.18 8.08
CA GLY A 314 0.49 1.87 7.92
C GLY A 314 -0.44 1.48 9.06
N ILE A 315 -0.05 1.71 10.33
CA ILE A 315 -0.91 1.44 11.49
C ILE A 315 -2.12 2.37 11.46
N ALA A 316 -1.91 3.67 11.24
CA ALA A 316 -3.00 4.63 11.12
C ALA A 316 -4.01 4.24 10.03
N LEU A 317 -3.53 3.80 8.86
CA LEU A 317 -4.38 3.30 7.78
C LEU A 317 -5.23 2.09 8.21
N ASN A 318 -4.65 1.13 8.93
CA ASN A 318 -5.42 -0.01 9.44
C ASN A 318 -6.52 0.43 10.42
N VAL A 319 -6.20 1.36 11.32
CA VAL A 319 -7.20 1.92 12.27
C VAL A 319 -8.29 2.67 11.50
N SER A 320 -7.95 3.43 10.44
CA SER A 320 -8.92 4.08 9.57
C SER A 320 -9.88 3.08 8.93
N ARG A 321 -9.37 1.95 8.43
CA ARG A 321 -10.20 0.87 7.85
C ARG A 321 -11.12 0.24 8.89
N MET A 322 -10.64 0.04 10.12
CA MET A 322 -11.49 -0.46 11.21
C MET A 322 -12.62 0.53 11.54
N ALA A 323 -12.32 1.84 11.60
CA ALA A 323 -13.32 2.88 11.80
C ALA A 323 -14.36 2.95 10.66
N GLU A 324 -13.93 2.71 9.42
CA GLU A 324 -14.81 2.58 8.26
C GLU A 324 -15.73 1.36 8.34
N GLY A 325 -15.17 0.20 8.68
CA GLY A 325 -15.94 -1.02 8.88
C GLY A 325 -17.03 -0.82 9.94
N LEU A 326 -16.68 -0.23 11.09
CA LEU A 326 -17.65 0.07 12.15
C LEU A 326 -18.71 1.07 11.68
N SER A 327 -18.31 2.11 10.93
CA SER A 327 -19.25 3.10 10.39
C SER A 327 -20.28 2.47 9.43
N GLU A 328 -19.85 1.52 8.59
CA GLU A 328 -20.73 0.83 7.65
C GLU A 328 -21.70 -0.12 8.37
N VAL A 329 -21.22 -0.87 9.37
CA VAL A 329 -22.07 -1.74 10.21
C VAL A 329 -23.16 -0.91 10.91
N LEU A 330 -22.79 0.22 11.51
CA LEU A 330 -23.74 1.12 12.16
C LEU A 330 -24.77 1.71 11.18
N ARG A 331 -24.39 1.93 9.92
CA ARG A 331 -25.33 2.39 8.89
C ARG A 331 -26.34 1.30 8.52
N MET A 332 -25.93 0.03 8.53
CA MET A 332 -26.79 -1.10 8.18
C MET A 332 -27.88 -1.38 9.22
N GLU A 333 -27.63 -1.15 10.52
CA GLU A 333 -28.66 -1.33 11.57
C GLU A 333 -29.73 -0.24 11.59
N LYS A 334 -29.45 0.95 11.02
CA LYS A 334 -30.43 2.04 10.90
C LYS A 334 -31.41 1.86 9.72
N LEU A 335 -31.25 0.80 8.90
CA LEU A 335 -32.09 0.47 7.74
C LEU A 335 -33.01 -0.72 8.04
#